data_AF-A0A1W9IQX7-F1
#
_entry.id   AF-A0A1W9IQX7-F1
#
_cell.length_a   1.000
_cell.length_b   1.000
_cell.length_c   1.000
_cell.angle_alpha   90.00
_cell.angle_beta   90.00
_cell.angle_gamma   90.00
#
_symmetry.space_group_name_H-M   'P 1'
#
loop_
_entity.id
_entity.type
_entity.pdbx_description
1 polymer ?
#
loop_
_entity_poly.entity_id
_entity_poly.type
_entity_poly.pdbx_seq_one_letter_code
_entity_poly.pdbx_strand_id
1 'polypeptide(L)'
;MEIELSGDEALVLFDFLARFRETDRLEFEHVAEFIALNKISATLEESLVEPFDPGYKILLQVARERVAIGWDTPDDYPGPKAVREG
;
A
#
# COMPACT_ATOMS: atom_id res chain seq x y z
N MET A 1 15.55 -3.52 5.28
CA MET A 1 14.77 -2.32 4.91
C MET A 1 14.11 -1.84 6.18
N GLU A 2 14.30 -0.57 6.51
CA GLU A 2 13.69 0.10 7.66
C GLU A 2 13.06 1.39 7.15
N ILE A 3 11.85 1.71 7.63
CA ILE A 3 11.13 2.92 7.26
C ILE A 3 11.14 3.86 8.46
N GLU A 4 11.81 5.00 8.32
CA GLU A 4 11.86 6.03 9.34
C GLU A 4 10.80 7.11 9.04
N LEU A 5 9.84 7.25 9.96
CA LEU A 5 8.83 8.31 9.96
C LEU A 5 8.99 9.15 11.23
N SER A 6 8.81 10.46 11.09
CA SER A 6 8.60 11.33 12.24
C SER A 6 7.26 11.03 12.92
N GLY A 7 7.09 11.52 14.16
CA GLY A 7 5.83 11.34 14.90
C GLY A 7 4.61 11.89 14.15
N ASP A 8 4.77 13.02 13.46
CA ASP A 8 3.69 13.65 12.70
C ASP A 8 3.35 12.86 11.43
N GLU A 9 4.36 12.40 10.69
CA GLU A 9 4.15 11.55 9.50
C GLU A 9 3.47 10.23 9.86
N ALA A 10 3.88 9.61 10.97
CA ALA A 10 3.27 8.38 11.47
C ALA A 10 1.80 8.59 11.86
N LEU A 11 1.47 9.71 12.52
CA LEU A 11 0.10 10.03 12.92
C LEU A 11 -0.80 10.27 11.70
N VAL A 12 -0.33 11.06 10.73
CA VAL A 12 -1.06 11.34 9.49
C VAL A 12 -1.30 10.07 8.69
N LEU A 13 -0.28 9.22 8.54
CA LEU A 13 -0.41 7.97 7.80
C LEU A 13 -1.35 6.99 8.52
N PHE A 14 -1.32 6.94 9.85
CA PHE A 14 -2.22 6.11 10.63
C PHE A 14 -3.68 6.52 10.39
N ASP A 15 -4.00 7.81 10.47
CA ASP A 15 -5.36 8.33 10.26
C ASP A 15 -5.84 8.05 8.83
N PHE A 16 -5.00 8.30 7.82
CA PHE A 16 -5.27 7.96 6.42
C PHE A 16 -5.62 6.48 6.22
N LEU A 17 -4.83 5.56 6.78
CA LEU A 17 -5.06 4.12 6.68
C LEU A 17 -6.28 3.66 7.48
N ALA A 18 -6.55 4.28 8.63
CA ALA A 18 -7.76 4.01 9.42
C ALA A 18 -9.01 4.40 8.62
N ARG A 19 -9.01 5.58 8.01
CA ARG A 19 -10.08 6.06 7.14
C ARG A 19 -10.29 5.16 5.93
N PHE A 20 -9.22 4.68 5.30
CA PHE A 20 -9.33 3.71 4.20
C PHE A 20 -10.05 2.43 4.64
N ARG A 21 -9.71 1.88 5.81
CA ARG A 21 -10.34 0.65 6.35
C ARG A 21 -11.82 0.81 6.66
N GLU A 22 -12.27 2.02 6.97
CA GLU A 22 -13.68 2.31 7.28
C GLU A 22 -14.51 2.61 6.02
N THR A 23 -13.89 3.24 5.03
CA THR A 23 -14.60 3.77 3.85
C THR A 23 -14.42 2.92 2.59
N ASP A 24 -13.45 1.99 2.59
CA ASP A 24 -12.94 1.28 1.41
C ASP A 24 -12.46 2.23 0.29
N ARG A 25 -12.14 3.50 0.63
CA ARG A 25 -11.70 4.53 -0.31
C ARG A 25 -10.29 5.02 0.00
N LEU A 26 -9.40 4.86 -0.98
CA LEU A 26 -8.03 5.34 -0.90
C LEU A 26 -7.96 6.73 -1.56
N GLU A 27 -8.32 7.77 -0.81
CA GLU A 27 -8.36 9.15 -1.29
C GLU A 27 -7.62 10.11 -0.35
N PHE A 28 -6.87 11.06 -0.90
CA PHE A 28 -6.14 12.05 -0.10
C PHE A 28 -7.06 13.22 0.27
N GLU A 29 -7.19 13.49 1.57
CA GLU A 29 -7.89 14.66 2.10
C GLU A 29 -6.92 15.82 2.39
N HIS A 30 -5.65 15.50 2.64
CA HIS A 30 -4.64 16.50 2.94
C HIS A 30 -3.29 16.17 2.29
N VAL A 31 -2.54 17.20 1.88
CA VAL A 31 -1.22 17.04 1.25
C VAL A 31 -0.21 16.30 2.14
N ALA A 32 -0.37 16.41 3.46
CA ALA A 32 0.47 15.69 4.41
C ALA A 32 0.34 14.16 4.28
N GLU A 33 -0.84 13.63 3.93
CA GLU A 33 -1.05 12.20 3.71
C GLU A 33 -0.24 11.72 2.51
N PHE A 34 -0.25 12.50 1.44
CA PHE A 34 0.57 12.23 0.26
C PHE A 34 2.07 12.27 0.61
N ILE A 35 2.53 13.27 1.36
CA ILE A 35 3.94 13.39 1.76
C ILE A 35 4.36 12.20 2.63
N ALA A 36 3.57 11.84 3.63
CA ALA A 36 3.85 10.70 4.51
C ALA A 36 3.89 9.38 3.74
N LEU A 37 2.95 9.16 2.82
CA LEU A 37 2.96 7.98 1.94
C LEU A 37 4.14 8.00 0.97
N ASN A 38 4.50 9.17 0.44
CA ASN A 38 5.63 9.32 -0.48
C ASN A 38 6.96 8.97 0.20
N LYS A 39 7.12 9.27 1.49
CA LYS A 39 8.29 8.86 2.28
C LYS A 39 8.50 7.34 2.26
N ILE A 40 7.41 6.57 2.37
CA ILE A 40 7.45 5.11 2.25
C ILE A 40 7.86 4.70 0.83
N SER A 41 7.24 5.30 -0.20
CA SER A 41 7.56 5.00 -1.60
C SER A 41 9.04 5.23 -1.90
N ALA A 42 9.60 6.36 -1.46
CA ALA A 42 11.01 6.68 -1.65
C ALA A 42 11.93 5.61 -1.02
N THR A 43 11.66 5.19 0.22
CA THR A 43 12.43 4.13 0.88
C THR A 43 12.33 2.79 0.14
N LEU A 44 11.16 2.46 -0.43
CA LEU A 44 10.98 1.25 -1.24
C LEU A 44 11.79 1.32 -2.54
N GLU A 45 11.73 2.44 -3.25
CA GLU A 45 12.48 2.67 -4.50
C GLU A 45 13.99 2.60 -4.31
N GLU A 46 14.49 3.10 -3.17
CA GLU A 46 15.91 3.02 -2.83
C GLU A 46 16.35 1.59 -2.48
N SER A 47 15.46 0.80 -1.89
CA SER A 47 15.79 -0.52 -1.34
C SER A 47 15.54 -1.68 -2.30
N LEU A 48 14.59 -1.55 -3.22
CA LEU A 48 14.18 -2.62 -4.13
C LEU A 48 14.92 -2.52 -5.45
N VAL A 49 15.64 -3.58 -5.80
CA VAL A 49 16.35 -3.70 -7.09
C VAL A 49 15.51 -4.42 -8.14
N GLU A 50 14.55 -5.23 -7.69
CA GLU A 50 13.66 -6.06 -8.50
C GLU A 50 12.84 -5.30 -9.55
N PRO A 51 12.41 -4.03 -9.33
CA PRO A 51 11.72 -3.26 -10.37
C PRO A 51 12.53 -3.07 -11.66
N PHE A 52 13.86 -3.17 -11.60
CA PHE A 52 14.75 -3.08 -12.77
C PHE A 52 15.05 -4.44 -13.41
N ASP A 53 14.57 -5.54 -12.82
CA ASP A 53 14.76 -6.89 -13.35
C ASP A 53 13.80 -7.14 -14.54
N PRO A 54 14.27 -7.68 -15.68
CA PRO A 54 13.41 -8.02 -16.81
C PRO A 54 12.26 -8.99 -16.47
N GLY A 55 12.43 -9.81 -15.43
CA GLY A 55 11.46 -10.74 -14.87
C GLY A 55 10.60 -10.16 -13.74
N TYR A 56 10.62 -8.84 -13.50
CA TYR A 56 9.92 -8.19 -12.38
C TYR A 56 8.46 -8.62 -12.24
N LYS A 57 7.72 -8.78 -13.35
CA LYS A 57 6.31 -9.21 -13.32
C LYS A 57 6.13 -10.60 -12.71
N ILE A 58 7.05 -11.53 -12.98
CA ILE A 58 7.02 -12.88 -12.43
C ILE A 58 7.39 -12.83 -10.94
N LEU A 59 8.45 -12.10 -10.59
CA LEU A 59 8.86 -11.90 -9.20
C LEU A 59 7.73 -11.30 -8.35
N LEU A 60 7.05 -10.28 -8.88
CA LEU A 60 5.92 -9.63 -8.24
C LEU A 60 4.73 -10.58 -8.06
N GLN A 61 4.42 -11.41 -9.06
CA GLN A 61 3.33 -12.38 -8.96
C GLN A 61 3.61 -13.42 -7.87
N VAL A 62 4.82 -13.99 -7.86
CA VAL A 62 5.23 -14.96 -6.84
C VAL A 62 5.24 -14.31 -5.44
N ALA A 63 5.68 -13.05 -5.33
CA ALA A 63 5.63 -12.32 -4.07
C ALA A 63 4.19 -12.12 -3.56
N ARG A 64 3.25 -11.75 -4.45
CA ARG A 64 1.83 -11.60 -4.12
C ARG A 64 1.23 -12.90 -3.61
N GLU A 65 1.46 -14.00 -4.32
CA GLU A 65 0.99 -15.33 -3.91
C GLU A 65 1.50 -15.69 -2.52
N ARG A 66 2.79 -15.46 -2.23
CA ARG A 66 3.39 -15.73 -0.91
C ARG A 66 2.81 -14.87 0.20
N VAL A 67 2.57 -13.58 -0.06
CA VAL A 67 2.01 -12.64 0.92
C VAL A 67 0.53 -12.95 1.22
N ALA A 68 -0.21 -13.41 0.22
CA ALA A 68 -1.62 -13.76 0.35
C ALA A 68 -1.86 -15.17 0.92
N ILE A 69 -0.81 -15.95 1.21
CA ILE A 69 -0.98 -17.29 1.82
C ILE A 69 -1.78 -17.17 3.12
N GLY A 70 -2.92 -17.85 3.17
CA GLY A 70 -3.82 -17.86 4.34
C GLY A 70 -4.89 -16.76 4.35
N TRP A 71 -4.90 -15.87 3.35
CA TRP A 71 -5.85 -14.75 3.21
C TRP A 71 -6.65 -14.79 1.89
N ASP A 72 -6.43 -15.80 1.05
CA ASP A 72 -7.04 -15.95 -0.28
C ASP A 72 -8.43 -16.61 -0.23
N THR A 73 -9.23 -16.25 0.77
CA THR A 73 -10.66 -16.53 0.87
C THR A 73 -11.42 -15.36 0.26
N PRO A 74 -12.41 -15.58 -0.62
CA PRO A 74 -13.18 -14.50 -1.27
C PRO A 74 -13.82 -13.48 -0.32
N ASP A 75 -13.99 -13.84 0.96
CA ASP A 75 -14.63 -13.03 1.99
C ASP A 75 -13.66 -12.13 2.79
N ASP A 76 -12.34 -12.37 2.72
CA ASP A 76 -11.33 -11.66 3.53
C ASP A 76 -10.57 -10.56 2.77
N TYR A 77 -10.87 -10.34 1.48
CA TYR A 77 -10.26 -9.29 0.67
C TYR A 77 -11.11 -8.00 0.67
N PRO A 78 -10.73 -6.93 1.42
CA PRO A 78 -11.41 -5.63 1.41
C PRO A 78 -10.96 -4.79 0.21
N GLY A 79 -10.68 -5.41 -0.94
CA GLY A 79 -10.36 -4.66 -2.15
C GLY A 79 -11.44 -3.60 -2.39
N PRO A 80 -11.09 -2.42 -2.91
CA PRO A 80 -12.08 -1.39 -3.22
C PRO A 80 -13.17 -2.04 -4.06
N LYS A 81 -14.37 -2.16 -3.48
CA LYS A 81 -15.51 -2.74 -4.18
C LYS A 81 -15.72 -1.85 -5.37
N ALA A 82 -15.35 -2.33 -6.55
CA ALA A 82 -15.45 -1.59 -7.79
C ALA A 82 -16.83 -0.95 -7.81
N VAL A 83 -16.86 0.39 -7.80
CA VAL A 83 -18.12 1.11 -7.97
C VAL A 83 -18.65 0.62 -9.31
N ARG A 84 -19.74 -0.17 -9.26
CA ARG A 84 -20.54 -0.42 -10.46
C ARG A 84 -21.13 0.94 -10.78
N GLU A 85 -20.48 1.69 -11.66
CA GLU A 85 -21.14 2.80 -12.33
C GLU A 85 -22.39 2.21 -13.00
N GLY A 86 -23.56 2.66 -12.51
CA GLY A 86 -24.87 2.33 -13.03
C GLY A 86 -25.31 3.29 -14.12
#